data_AF-A0A2L2YUJ0-F1
#
_entry.id   AF-A0A2L2YUJ0-F1
#
_cell.length_a   1.000
_cell.length_b   1.000
_cell.length_c   1.000
_cell.angle_alpha   90.00
_cell.angle_beta   90.00
_cell.angle_gamma   90.00
#
_symmetry.space_group_name_H-M   'P 1'
#
loop_
_entity.id
_entity.type
_entity.pdbx_description
1 polymer ?
#
loop_
_entity_poly.entity_id
_entity_poly.type
_entity_poly.pdbx_seq_one_letter_code
_entity_poly.pdbx_strand_id
1 'polypeptide(L)'
;MTNPLSVLREYNFFKKPIIERNNQVIFGANSWPKTTQTNYLVCGSGKDGTQKKYYTLECLLYFIKNASLSHPKYVEQAAAENIPAVRRPDRKKLLAYLKGDSSTMSSSIDKNGPMRDITIVYDKEAEIETNELRAKLGLIKSEETNHSSIN
;
A
#
# COMPACT_ATOMS: atom_id res chain seq x y z
N MET A 1 -1.13 15.74 4.97
CA MET A 1 -0.56 15.09 3.77
C MET A 1 -0.43 13.60 4.08
N THR A 2 -1.12 12.75 3.30
CA THR A 2 -1.22 11.32 3.57
C THR A 2 -0.08 10.59 2.86
N ASN A 3 0.80 9.92 3.61
CA ASN A 3 1.91 9.13 3.05
C ASN A 3 1.57 7.63 3.12
N PRO A 4 2.07 6.81 2.17
CA PRO A 4 1.76 5.38 2.14
C PRO A 4 2.25 4.63 3.38
N LEU A 5 3.33 5.10 4.03
CA LEU A 5 3.85 4.50 5.25
C LEU A 5 2.92 4.70 6.46
N SER A 6 2.40 5.90 6.69
CA SER A 6 1.51 6.13 7.85
C SER A 6 0.16 5.46 7.63
N VAL A 7 -0.33 5.41 6.38
CA VAL A 7 -1.54 4.64 6.05
C VAL A 7 -1.33 3.16 6.29
N LEU A 8 -0.21 2.58 5.84
CA LEU A 8 0.12 1.19 6.13
C LEU A 8 0.18 0.90 7.64
N ARG A 9 0.81 1.80 8.42
CA ARG A 9 0.85 1.70 9.89
C ARG A 9 -0.56 1.73 10.47
N GLU A 10 -1.39 2.69 10.06
CA GLU A 10 -2.76 2.82 10.53
C GLU A 10 -3.57 1.55 10.24
N TYR A 11 -3.53 1.06 9.01
CA TYR A 11 -4.27 -0.13 8.60
C TYR A 11 -3.79 -1.38 9.33
N ASN A 12 -2.48 -1.53 9.52
CA ASN A 12 -1.93 -2.65 10.28
C ASN A 12 -2.25 -2.55 11.79
N PHE A 13 -2.31 -1.35 12.35
CA PHE A 13 -2.65 -1.11 13.75
C PHE A 13 -4.13 -1.42 14.02
N PHE A 14 -5.02 -0.87 13.21
CA PHE A 14 -6.47 -1.06 13.31
C PHE A 14 -6.97 -2.38 12.68
N LYS A 15 -6.08 -3.21 12.13
CA LYS A 15 -6.42 -4.45 11.42
C LYS A 15 -7.48 -4.24 10.32
N LYS A 16 -7.38 -3.11 9.63
CA LYS A 16 -8.23 -2.78 8.47
C LYS A 16 -7.84 -3.64 7.26
N PRO A 17 -8.77 -3.92 6.35
CA PRO A 17 -8.47 -4.69 5.14
C PRO A 17 -7.51 -3.93 4.22
N ILE A 18 -6.47 -4.62 3.74
CA ILE A 18 -5.52 -4.13 2.73
C ILE A 18 -5.66 -5.05 1.52
N ILE A 19 -5.99 -4.48 0.37
CA ILE A 19 -6.23 -5.23 -0.88
C ILE A 19 -5.05 -5.02 -1.82
N GLU A 20 -4.55 -6.10 -2.42
CA GLU A 20 -3.55 -6.03 -3.48
C GLU A 20 -4.19 -6.45 -4.81
N ARG A 21 -4.23 -5.55 -5.80
CA ARG A 21 -4.80 -5.79 -7.13
C ARG A 21 -4.03 -5.02 -8.19
N ASN A 22 -3.83 -5.61 -9.37
CA ASN A 22 -3.27 -4.92 -10.55
C ASN A 22 -1.98 -4.12 -10.27
N ASN A 23 -1.04 -4.70 -9.52
CA ASN A 23 0.21 -4.05 -9.10
C ASN A 23 0.02 -2.78 -8.22
N GLN A 24 -1.15 -2.63 -7.61
CA GLN A 24 -1.49 -1.61 -6.64
C GLN A 24 -1.82 -2.21 -5.28
N VAL A 25 -1.61 -1.40 -4.25
CA VAL A 25 -2.03 -1.64 -2.87
C VAL A 25 -3.11 -0.64 -2.54
N ILE A 26 -4.29 -1.13 -2.20
CA ILE A 26 -5.50 -0.35 -1.96
C ILE A 26 -5.80 -0.35 -0.46
N PHE A 27 -5.97 0.86 0.07
CA PHE A 27 -6.31 1.18 1.45
C PHE A 27 -7.61 1.98 1.44
N GLY A 28 -8.76 1.30 1.47
CA GLY A 28 -10.06 1.95 1.39
C GLY A 28 -10.19 2.75 0.08
N ALA A 29 -10.27 4.09 0.18
CA ALA A 29 -10.40 4.98 -0.98
C ALA A 29 -9.07 5.37 -1.64
N ASN A 30 -7.93 5.03 -1.03
CA ASN A 30 -6.61 5.41 -1.52
C ASN A 30 -5.86 4.21 -2.08
N SER A 31 -5.14 4.36 -3.19
CA SER A 31 -4.16 3.36 -3.62
C SER A 31 -2.82 3.96 -3.98
N TRP A 32 -1.83 3.08 -3.94
CA TRP A 32 -0.49 3.34 -4.42
C TRP A 32 0.02 2.14 -5.20
N PRO A 33 0.81 2.37 -6.27
CA PRO A 33 1.57 1.30 -6.90
C PRO A 33 2.46 0.56 -5.89
N LYS A 34 2.61 -0.76 -6.03
CA LYS A 34 3.49 -1.59 -5.21
C LYS A 34 4.94 -1.10 -5.17
N THR A 35 5.41 -0.54 -6.29
CA THR A 35 6.74 0.04 -6.49
C THR A 35 6.92 1.42 -5.83
N THR A 36 5.89 1.96 -5.19
CA THR A 36 5.94 3.26 -4.51
C THR A 36 6.95 3.22 -3.39
N GLN A 37 7.97 4.08 -3.49
CA GLN A 37 8.93 4.26 -2.42
C GLN A 37 8.27 4.98 -1.25
N THR A 38 8.48 4.44 -0.05
CA THR A 38 8.04 5.07 1.18
C THR A 38 9.08 6.09 1.66
N ASN A 39 8.79 6.76 2.76
CA ASN A 39 9.73 7.65 3.42
C ASN A 39 10.60 6.93 4.47
N TYR A 40 10.61 5.60 4.51
CA TYR A 40 11.47 4.82 5.40
C TYR A 40 12.81 4.50 4.72
N LEU A 41 13.90 4.99 5.29
CA LEU A 41 15.26 4.77 4.80
C LEU A 41 15.76 3.36 5.09
N VAL A 42 16.43 2.77 4.10
CA VAL A 42 17.16 1.51 4.25
C VAL A 42 18.38 1.74 5.13
N CYS A 43 18.57 0.92 6.17
CA CYS A 43 19.73 1.03 7.06
C CYS A 43 21.05 0.99 6.28
N GLY A 44 21.92 1.96 6.54
CA GLY A 44 23.22 2.09 5.87
C GLY A 44 23.18 2.78 4.51
N SER A 45 22.01 3.21 4.02
CA SER A 45 21.94 4.12 2.88
C SER A 45 22.21 5.57 3.31
N GLY A 46 22.74 6.40 2.41
CA GLY A 46 23.06 7.80 2.73
C GLY A 46 24.35 7.98 3.55
N LYS A 47 25.06 6.90 3.88
CA LYS A 47 26.40 6.95 4.49
C LYS A 47 27.46 7.04 3.39
N ASP A 48 28.55 7.75 3.66
CA ASP A 48 29.73 7.84 2.78
C ASP A 48 29.44 8.39 1.37
N GLY A 49 28.49 9.32 1.25
CA GLY A 49 28.14 9.97 -0.03
C GLY A 49 27.27 9.12 -0.96
N THR A 50 26.85 7.92 -0.53
CA THR A 50 25.92 7.09 -1.31
C THR A 50 24.51 7.66 -1.32
N GLN A 51 23.76 7.46 -2.41
CA GLN A 51 22.37 7.91 -2.50
C GLN A 51 21.49 7.26 -1.42
N LYS A 52 20.60 8.05 -0.81
CA LYS A 52 19.57 7.56 0.11
C LYS A 52 18.67 6.56 -0.62
N LYS A 53 18.43 5.41 0.01
CA LYS A 53 17.54 4.37 -0.52
C LYS A 53 16.36 4.22 0.41
N TYR A 54 15.18 4.02 -0.17
CA TYR A 54 13.93 3.89 0.56
C TYR A 54 13.28 2.55 0.24
N TYR A 55 12.62 1.95 1.23
CA TYR A 55 11.85 0.73 1.00
C TYR A 55 10.58 1.03 0.20
N THR A 56 10.20 0.11 -0.69
CA THR A 56 8.93 0.17 -1.41
C THR A 56 7.78 -0.30 -0.54
N LEU A 57 6.57 0.10 -0.91
CA LEU A 57 5.34 -0.27 -0.22
C LEU A 57 5.14 -1.79 -0.21
N GLU A 58 5.37 -2.45 -1.34
CA GLU A 58 5.31 -3.91 -1.46
C GLU A 58 6.27 -4.62 -0.50
N CYS A 59 7.52 -4.15 -0.42
CA CYS A 59 8.53 -4.69 0.49
C CYS A 59 8.04 -4.65 1.95
N LEU A 60 7.49 -3.52 2.38
CA LEU A 60 6.99 -3.35 3.75
C LEU A 60 5.73 -4.18 4.01
N LEU A 61 4.81 -4.26 3.05
CA LEU A 61 3.60 -5.05 3.16
C LEU A 61 3.93 -6.54 3.27
N TYR A 62 4.81 -7.04 2.40
CA TYR A 62 5.28 -8.42 2.41
C TYR A 62 6.00 -8.76 3.73
N PHE A 63 6.78 -7.81 4.27
CA PHE A 63 7.44 -7.95 5.57
C PHE A 63 6.44 -8.12 6.73
N ILE A 64 5.36 -7.33 6.77
CA ILE A 64 4.36 -7.44 7.85
C ILE A 64 3.64 -8.78 7.79
N LYS A 65 3.23 -9.22 6.58
CA LYS A 65 2.54 -10.50 6.38
C LYS A 65 3.38 -11.69 6.82
N ASN A 66 4.69 -11.62 6.59
CA ASN A 66 5.64 -12.68 6.90
C ASN A 66 6.51 -12.38 8.14
N ALA A 67 6.06 -11.50 9.04
CA ALA A 67 6.84 -11.07 10.19
C ALA A 67 7.12 -12.19 11.21
N SER A 68 6.30 -13.25 11.21
CA SER A 68 6.47 -14.44 12.06
C SER A 68 7.58 -15.37 11.59
N LEU A 69 8.00 -15.29 10.32
CA LEU A 69 9.02 -16.16 9.76
C LEU A 69 10.43 -15.75 10.24
N SER A 70 11.31 -16.75 10.34
CA SER A 70 12.73 -16.51 10.56
C SER A 70 13.29 -15.68 9.42
N HIS A 71 14.27 -14.81 9.72
CA HIS A 71 14.80 -13.91 8.71
C HIS A 71 15.33 -14.62 7.45
N PRO A 72 16.08 -15.74 7.54
CA PRO A 72 16.52 -16.46 6.34
C PRO A 72 15.37 -16.93 5.46
N LYS A 73 14.34 -17.56 6.04
CA LYS A 73 13.15 -18.03 5.29
C LYS A 73 12.40 -16.87 4.64
N TYR A 74 12.25 -15.77 5.36
CA TYR A 74 11.63 -14.57 4.81
C TYR A 74 12.40 -14.03 3.60
N VAL A 75 13.73 -14.00 3.66
CA VAL A 75 14.57 -13.51 2.55
C VAL A 75 14.45 -14.43 1.35
N GLU A 76 14.46 -15.74 1.56
CA GLU A 76 14.29 -16.76 0.52
C GLU A 76 12.94 -16.60 -0.19
N GLN A 77 11.84 -16.50 0.57
CA GLN A 77 10.52 -16.31 -0.02
C GLN A 77 10.37 -14.94 -0.73
N ALA A 78 10.91 -13.87 -0.14
CA ALA A 78 10.90 -12.56 -0.80
C ALA A 78 11.65 -12.60 -2.14
N ALA A 79 12.79 -13.31 -2.20
CA ALA A 79 13.54 -13.50 -3.44
C ALA A 79 12.75 -14.32 -4.47
N ALA A 80 12.02 -15.36 -4.05
CA ALA A 80 11.16 -16.15 -4.93
C ALA A 80 10.03 -15.31 -5.56
N GLU A 81 9.52 -14.32 -4.82
CA GLU A 81 8.51 -13.37 -5.30
C GLU A 81 9.12 -12.13 -6.02
N ASN A 82 10.44 -12.08 -6.21
CA ASN A 82 11.17 -10.92 -6.75
C ASN A 82 10.98 -9.62 -5.96
N ILE A 83 10.70 -9.72 -4.66
CA ILE A 83 10.51 -8.60 -3.74
C ILE A 83 11.81 -8.33 -2.98
N PRO A 84 12.32 -7.08 -2.95
CA PRO A 84 13.45 -6.72 -2.11
C PRO A 84 13.16 -6.97 -0.63
N ALA A 85 14.03 -7.69 0.08
CA ALA A 85 13.83 -8.02 1.49
C ALA A 85 14.23 -6.87 2.44
N VAL A 86 13.46 -6.67 3.51
CA VAL A 86 13.83 -5.75 4.61
C VAL A 86 15.09 -6.25 5.29
N ARG A 87 16.09 -5.36 5.45
CA ARG A 87 17.36 -5.67 6.10
C ARG A 87 17.17 -6.05 7.56
N ARG A 88 17.94 -7.04 8.02
CA ARG A 88 17.88 -7.56 9.40
C ARG A 88 17.93 -6.48 10.49
N PRO A 89 18.81 -5.45 10.42
CA PRO A 89 18.87 -4.40 11.45
C PRO A 89 17.61 -3.55 11.55
N ASP A 90 16.88 -3.38 10.44
CA ASP A 90 15.66 -2.57 10.40
C ASP A 90 14.44 -3.32 10.93
N ARG A 91 14.42 -4.66 10.84
CA ARG A 91 13.24 -5.49 11.14
C ARG A 91 12.58 -5.15 12.49
N LYS A 92 13.38 -5.08 13.56
CA LYS A 92 12.83 -4.86 14.91
C LYS A 92 12.19 -3.48 15.04
N LYS A 93 12.88 -2.43 14.57
CA LYS A 93 12.40 -1.04 14.65
C LYS A 93 11.21 -0.81 13.74
N LEU A 94 11.28 -1.28 12.51
CA LEU A 94 10.22 -1.17 11.52
C LEU A 94 8.95 -1.89 11.98
N LEU A 95 9.08 -3.11 12.54
CA LEU A 95 7.93 -3.86 13.05
C LEU A 95 7.28 -3.18 14.25
N ALA A 96 8.08 -2.64 15.19
CA ALA A 96 7.56 -1.88 16.33
C ALA A 96 6.77 -0.64 15.86
N TYR A 97 7.35 0.13 14.93
CA TYR A 97 6.71 1.29 14.33
C TYR A 97 5.37 0.95 13.67
N LEU A 98 5.34 -0.09 12.83
CA LEU A 98 4.15 -0.53 12.11
C LEU A 98 3.07 -1.12 13.03
N LYS A 99 3.46 -1.65 14.20
CA LYS A 99 2.55 -2.14 15.25
C LYS A 99 2.00 -1.03 16.14
N GLY A 100 2.35 0.22 15.90
CA GLY A 100 1.81 1.37 16.63
C GLY A 100 2.73 1.93 17.70
N ASP A 101 3.92 1.36 17.93
CA ASP A 101 4.86 1.90 18.91
C ASP A 101 5.47 3.22 18.40
N SER A 102 5.00 4.34 18.94
CA SER A 102 5.45 5.69 18.55
C SER A 102 6.82 6.06 19.14
N SER A 103 7.33 5.31 20.12
CA SER A 103 8.69 5.52 20.67
C SER A 103 9.77 5.20 19.63
N THR A 104 9.43 4.40 18.61
CA THR A 104 10.30 4.05 17.49
C THR A 104 10.06 4.89 16.23
N MET A 105 9.56 6.14 16.38
CA MET A 105 9.64 7.19 15.35
C MET A 105 11.12 7.51 15.08
N SER A 106 11.78 6.52 14.46
CA SER A 106 13.21 6.32 14.36
C SER A 106 13.76 7.29 13.35
N SER A 107 15.00 7.71 13.57
CA SER A 107 15.86 8.51 12.69
C SER A 107 15.92 8.08 11.21
N SER A 108 15.31 6.94 10.88
CA SER A 108 15.17 6.36 9.54
C SER A 108 13.98 6.93 8.75
N ILE A 109 13.04 7.66 9.37
CA ILE A 109 11.93 8.30 8.65
C ILE A 109 12.39 9.66 8.15
N ASP A 110 12.54 9.78 6.83
CA ASP A 110 12.88 11.05 6.19
C ASP A 110 11.61 11.84 5.90
N LYS A 111 11.36 12.94 6.62
CA LYS A 111 10.18 13.79 6.38
C LYS A 111 10.16 14.42 4.99
N ASN A 112 11.34 14.56 4.38
CA ASN A 112 11.53 15.09 3.03
C ASN A 112 11.76 13.96 2.00
N GLY A 113 11.56 12.70 2.41
CA GLY A 113 11.65 11.56 1.52
C GLY A 113 10.61 11.62 0.39
N PRO A 114 10.65 10.68 -0.56
CA PRO A 114 9.77 10.70 -1.73
C PRO A 114 8.30 10.72 -1.29
N MET A 115 7.67 11.89 -1.41
CA MET A 115 6.22 12.02 -1.39
C MET A 115 5.73 11.68 -2.79
N ARG A 116 5.19 10.48 -2.98
CA ARG A 116 4.55 10.13 -4.24
C ARG A 116 3.06 10.36 -4.17
N ASP A 117 2.51 10.76 -5.31
CA ASP A 117 1.12 11.10 -5.48
C ASP A 117 0.20 9.94 -5.09
N ILE A 118 -0.80 10.27 -4.30
CA ILE A 118 -1.90 9.39 -3.94
C ILE A 118 -2.69 9.14 -5.21
N THR A 119 -2.85 7.89 -5.61
CA THR A 119 -3.84 7.56 -6.64
C THR A 119 -5.18 7.39 -5.93
N ILE A 120 -6.13 8.29 -6.21
CA ILE A 120 -7.51 8.08 -5.77
C ILE A 120 -8.08 7.01 -6.69
N VAL A 121 -8.44 5.85 -6.14
CA VAL A 121 -9.12 4.82 -6.92
C VAL A 121 -10.59 5.19 -6.97
N TYR A 122 -11.05 5.60 -8.15
CA TYR A 122 -12.44 5.39 -8.51
C TYR A 122 -12.53 3.92 -8.90
N ASP A 123 -12.99 3.07 -7.97
CA ASP A 123 -13.12 1.64 -8.23
C ASP A 123 -14.30 1.42 -9.19
N LYS A 124 -14.03 1.55 -10.48
CA LYS A 124 -15.01 1.28 -11.53
C LYS A 124 -15.51 -0.15 -11.46
N GLU A 125 -14.71 -1.10 -10.98
CA GLU A 125 -15.09 -2.50 -10.86
C GLU A 125 -16.05 -2.71 -9.67
N ALA A 126 -15.81 -2.06 -8.53
CA ALA A 126 -16.79 -2.02 -7.44
C ALA A 126 -18.07 -1.31 -7.88
N GLU A 127 -17.99 -0.22 -8.65
CA GLU A 127 -19.19 0.43 -9.21
C GLU A 127 -19.93 -0.48 -10.19
N ILE A 128 -19.23 -1.23 -11.04
CA ILE A 128 -19.82 -2.26 -11.92
C ILE A 128 -20.48 -3.35 -11.09
N GLU A 129 -19.83 -3.92 -10.09
CA GLU A 129 -20.40 -4.96 -9.22
C GLU A 129 -21.63 -4.42 -8.48
N THR A 130 -21.56 -3.18 -7.97
CA THR A 130 -22.69 -2.53 -7.29
C THR A 130 -23.83 -2.23 -8.27
N ASN A 131 -23.53 -1.80 -9.50
CA ASN A 131 -24.52 -1.51 -10.53
C ASN A 131 -25.13 -2.80 -11.08
N GLU A 132 -24.38 -3.89 -11.23
CA GLU A 132 -24.91 -5.20 -11.55
C GLU A 132 -25.83 -5.73 -10.45
N LEU A 133 -25.45 -5.56 -9.17
CA LEU A 133 -26.32 -5.87 -8.02
C LEU A 133 -27.59 -5.01 -8.02
N ARG A 134 -27.48 -3.70 -8.29
CA ARG A 134 -28.63 -2.80 -8.41
C ARG A 134 -29.53 -3.13 -9.60
N ALA A 135 -28.95 -3.55 -10.73
CA ALA A 135 -29.68 -4.03 -11.90
C ALA A 135 -30.43 -5.32 -11.59
N LYS A 136 -29.78 -6.28 -10.92
CA LYS A 136 -30.41 -7.54 -10.45
C LYS A 136 -31.52 -7.30 -9.44
N LEU A 137 -31.39 -6.28 -8.59
CA LEU A 137 -32.41 -5.86 -7.64
C LEU A 137 -33.48 -4.93 -8.25
N GLY A 138 -33.40 -4.62 -9.56
CA GLY A 138 -34.37 -3.79 -10.28
C GLY A 138 -34.39 -2.31 -9.87
N LEU A 139 -33.31 -1.82 -9.24
CA LEU A 139 -33.21 -0.46 -8.70
C LEU A 139 -32.67 0.58 -9.69
N ILE A 140 -32.23 0.14 -10.88
CA ILE A 140 -31.84 1.04 -11.97
C ILE A 140 -33.08 1.33 -12.81
N LYS A 141 -33.63 2.55 -12.68
CA LYS A 141 -34.66 3.02 -13.60
C LYS A 141 -34.02 3.19 -14.97
N SER A 142 -34.47 2.43 -15.95
CA SER A 142 -34.16 2.67 -17.36
C SER A 142 -34.60 4.10 -17.69
N GLU A 143 -33.65 4.98 -18.00
CA GLU A 143 -33.97 6.25 -18.64
C GLU A 143 -34.64 5.92 -19.98
N GLU A 144 -35.89 6.33 -20.12
CA GLU A 144 -36.66 6.23 -21.34
C GLU A 144 -35.90 6.95 -22.45
N THR A 145 -35.44 6.17 -23.43
CA THR A 145 -35.00 6.69 -24.72
C THR A 145 -36.17 7.40 -25.40
N ASN A 146 -36.24 8.72 -25.25
CA ASN A 146 -37.07 9.58 -26.08
C ASN A 146 -36.51 9.58 -27.50
N HIS A 147 -36.85 8.56 -28.27
CA HIS A 147 -36.87 8.64 -29.73
C HIS A 147 -38.02 9.58 -30.11
N SER A 148 -37.74 10.89 -30.09
CA SER A 148 -38.58 11.86 -30.79
C SER A 148 -38.29 11.72 -32.28
N SER A 149 -39.04 10.81 -32.92
CA SER A 149 -39.30 10.88 -34.35
C SER A 149 -40.13 12.14 -34.61
N ILE A 150 -39.60 13.12 -35.30
CA ILE A 150 -40.42 14.15 -35.96
C ILE A 150 -39.80 14.45 -37.32
N ASN A 151 -40.53 14.00 -38.34
CA ASN A 151 -40.67 14.45 -39.74
C ASN A 151 -39.64 15.42 -40.34
#